data_AF-A0A7X8E4P6-F1
#
_entry.id   AF-A0A7X8E4P6-F1
#
_cell.length_a   1.000
_cell.length_b   1.000
_cell.length_c   1.000
_cell.angle_alpha   90.00
_cell.angle_beta   90.00
_cell.angle_gamma   90.00
#
_symmetry.space_group_name_H-M   'P 1'
#
loop_
_entity.id
_entity.type
_entity.pdbx_description
1 polymer ?
#
loop_
_entity_poly.entity_id
_entity_poly.type
_entity_poly.pdbx_seq_one_letter_code
_entity_poly.pdbx_strand_id
1 'polypeptide(L)'
;MDRLNYISSEKYFEGIIVDVNDCAITIDFKGRLGELKVPRRMVISNYEIKIGQEVGFMMSYPEVLEPGIDIDYVDNIKRKSCK
;
A
#
# COMPACT_ATOMS: atom_id res chain seq x y z
N MET A 1 17.32 -5.37 14.83
CA MET A 1 17.12 -4.93 13.44
C MET A 1 17.33 -6.12 12.50
N ASP A 2 16.87 -7.33 12.85
CA ASP A 2 17.52 -8.57 12.40
C ASP A 2 16.53 -9.73 12.16
N ARG A 3 15.33 -9.40 11.70
CA ARG A 3 14.32 -10.38 11.25
C ARG A 3 13.77 -9.97 9.92
N LEU A 4 13.45 -8.68 9.81
CA LEU A 4 13.78 -7.97 8.60
C LEU A 4 15.30 -8.02 8.47
N ASN A 5 15.81 -8.53 7.35
CA ASN A 5 17.23 -8.37 7.06
C ASN A 5 17.58 -6.87 6.96
N TYR A 6 16.58 -6.01 6.79
CA TYR A 6 16.75 -4.59 6.55
C TYR A 6 15.79 -3.74 7.37
N ILE A 7 16.30 -3.17 8.46
CA ILE A 7 15.61 -2.06 9.10
C ILE A 7 15.98 -0.74 8.46
N SER A 8 14.99 0.14 8.30
CA SER A 8 15.24 1.55 8.07
C SER A 8 14.38 2.44 8.95
N SER A 9 15.04 3.47 9.44
CA SER A 9 14.52 4.75 9.91
C SER A 9 13.43 5.27 8.97
N GLU A 10 12.28 5.62 9.54
CA GLU A 10 11.10 6.05 8.79
C GLU A 10 11.44 7.19 7.81
N LYS A 11 11.07 7.02 6.55
CA LYS A 11 11.25 8.03 5.50
C LYS A 11 9.90 8.63 5.14
N TYR A 12 9.90 9.93 4.92
CA TYR A 12 8.74 10.65 4.43
C TYR A 12 8.62 10.44 2.91
N PHE A 13 7.43 10.09 2.47
CA PHE A 13 7.04 9.89 1.08
C PHE A 13 5.92 10.85 0.73
N GLU A 14 5.85 11.19 -0.54
CA GLU A 14 4.74 11.95 -1.10
C GLU A 14 4.08 11.13 -2.21
N GLY A 15 2.84 11.46 -2.52
CA GLY A 15 2.01 10.80 -3.51
C GLY A 15 0.98 11.75 -4.12
N ILE A 16 0.35 11.32 -5.20
CA ILE A 16 -0.81 11.96 -5.80
C ILE A 16 -1.93 10.94 -5.87
N ILE A 17 -3.15 11.38 -5.58
CA ILE A 17 -4.32 10.52 -5.66
C ILE A 17 -4.73 10.37 -7.14
N VAL A 18 -4.67 9.16 -7.67
CA VAL A 18 -4.95 8.87 -9.09
C VAL A 18 -6.35 8.30 -9.28
N ASP A 19 -6.82 7.48 -8.34
CA ASP A 19 -8.16 6.92 -8.38
C ASP A 19 -8.82 7.00 -7.01
N VAL A 20 -10.09 7.40 -7.01
CA VAL A 20 -10.92 7.48 -5.81
C VAL A 20 -12.14 6.62 -6.07
N ASN A 21 -12.09 5.41 -5.54
CA ASN A 21 -13.29 4.61 -5.34
C ASN A 21 -13.90 4.96 -3.98
N ASP A 22 -15.19 4.69 -3.79
CA ASP A 22 -15.90 5.01 -2.54
C ASP A 22 -15.19 4.49 -1.29
N CYS A 23 -14.58 3.32 -1.41
CA CYS A 23 -13.96 2.59 -0.31
C CYS A 23 -12.43 2.73 -0.27
N ALA A 24 -11.79 2.88 -1.42
CA ALA A 24 -10.35 2.78 -1.55
C ALA A 24 -9.82 3.91 -2.41
N ILE A 25 -8.73 4.49 -1.94
CA ILE A 25 -7.97 5.47 -2.66
C ILE A 25 -6.73 4.79 -3.19
N THR A 26 -6.47 5.01 -4.45
CA THR A 26 -5.23 4.58 -5.07
C THR A 26 -4.31 5.78 -5.06
N ILE A 27 -3.34 5.74 -4.14
CA ILE A 27 -2.29 6.74 -4.05
C ILE A 27 -1.15 6.26 -4.93
N ASP A 28 -0.80 7.07 -5.90
CA ASP A 28 0.42 6.89 -6.68
C ASP A 28 1.54 7.65 -5.99
N PHE A 29 2.55 6.92 -5.52
CA PHE A 29 3.70 7.56 -4.87
C PHE A 29 4.43 8.48 -5.86
N LYS A 30 4.68 9.74 -5.47
CA LYS A 30 5.51 10.68 -6.22
C LYS A 30 6.90 10.06 -6.33
N GLY A 31 7.42 10.05 -7.56
CA GLY A 31 8.63 9.28 -7.88
C GLY A 31 8.34 7.84 -8.36
N ARG A 32 7.06 7.48 -8.61
CA ARG A 32 6.62 6.22 -9.26
C ARG A 32 6.99 4.93 -8.51
N LEU A 33 6.83 4.92 -7.18
CA LEU A 33 7.12 3.75 -6.34
C LEU A 33 5.98 2.71 -6.30
N GLY A 34 4.93 2.94 -7.08
CA GLY A 34 3.80 2.05 -7.24
C GLY A 34 2.50 2.67 -6.75
N GLU A 35 1.46 1.85 -6.86
CA GLU A 35 0.15 2.22 -6.38
C GLU A 35 -0.08 1.59 -5.02
N LEU A 36 -0.28 2.44 -4.03
CA LEU A 36 -0.79 2.00 -2.74
C LEU A 36 -2.29 2.19 -2.75
N LYS A 37 -3.00 1.07 -2.96
CA LYS A 37 -4.43 1.06 -2.67
C LYS A 37 -4.61 1.07 -1.17
N VAL A 38 -4.86 2.24 -0.62
CA VAL A 38 -5.20 2.44 0.79
C VAL A 38 -6.70 2.60 0.96
N PRO A 39 -7.27 2.15 2.08
CA PRO A 39 -8.64 2.49 2.40
C PRO A 39 -8.80 4.00 2.54
N ARG A 40 -9.95 4.53 2.12
CA ARG A 40 -10.24 5.96 2.20
C ARG A 40 -10.11 6.54 3.61
N ARG A 41 -10.41 5.73 4.62
CA ARG A 41 -10.28 6.07 6.05
C ARG A 41 -8.84 6.27 6.53
N MET A 42 -7.84 5.72 5.84
CA MET A 42 -6.42 5.89 6.18
C MET A 42 -5.91 7.30 5.82
N VAL A 43 -6.63 7.99 4.95
CA VAL A 43 -6.30 9.34 4.50
C VAL A 43 -6.97 10.34 5.43
N ILE A 44 -6.15 11.11 6.16
CA ILE A 44 -6.61 12.17 7.04
C ILE A 44 -6.72 13.45 6.20
N SER A 45 -7.95 13.87 5.90
CA SER A 45 -8.21 15.14 5.22
C SER A 45 -9.42 15.85 5.82
N ASN A 46 -9.34 17.18 5.94
CA ASN A 46 -10.48 18.04 6.27
C ASN A 46 -11.29 18.46 5.03
N TYR A 47 -10.84 18.00 3.86
CA TYR A 47 -11.40 18.36 2.56
C TYR A 47 -11.81 17.10 1.80
N GLU A 48 -12.73 17.27 0.87
CA GLU A 48 -13.13 16.19 -0.02
C GLU A 48 -11.94 15.71 -0.84
N ILE A 49 -11.81 14.39 -0.89
CA ILE A 49 -10.70 13.71 -1.53
C ILE A 49 -10.96 13.67 -3.03
N LYS A 50 -10.05 14.26 -3.79
CA LYS A 50 -10.17 14.44 -5.23
C LYS A 50 -8.94 13.92 -5.94
N ILE A 51 -9.17 13.44 -7.15
CA ILE A 51 -8.11 13.02 -8.07
C ILE A 51 -7.21 14.23 -8.36
N GLY A 52 -5.89 14.02 -8.30
CA GLY A 52 -4.87 15.05 -8.49
C GLY A 52 -4.41 15.75 -7.21
N GLN A 53 -4.94 15.41 -6.04
CA GLN A 53 -4.45 15.96 -4.77
C GLN A 53 -3.13 15.32 -4.35
N GLU A 54 -2.21 16.16 -3.85
CA GLU A 54 -0.95 15.71 -3.28
C GLU A 54 -1.15 15.24 -1.84
N VAL A 55 -0.53 14.11 -1.49
CA VAL A 55 -0.55 13.50 -0.16
C VAL A 55 0.87 13.23 0.30
N GLY A 56 1.11 13.34 1.60
CA GLY A 56 2.40 13.04 2.22
C GLY A 56 2.24 12.06 3.37
N PHE A 57 3.08 11.04 3.45
CA PHE A 57 3.02 10.01 4.49
C PHE A 57 4.37 9.36 4.70
N MET A 58 4.63 8.88 5.92
CA MET A 58 5.84 8.09 6.18
C MET A 58 5.57 6.64 5.81
N MET A 59 6.41 6.10 4.93
CA MET A 59 6.31 4.69 4.52
C MET A 59 7.23 3.89 5.41
N SER A 60 6.66 2.94 6.15
CA SER A 60 7.40 1.77 6.61
C SER A 60 7.08 0.60 5.70
N TYR A 61 8.09 -0.23 5.45
CA TYR A 61 8.02 -1.27 4.44
C TYR A 61 7.67 -2.63 5.04
N PRO A 62 6.74 -3.37 4.39
CA PRO A 62 6.52 -4.78 4.68
C PRO A 62 7.62 -5.62 4.01
N GLU A 63 8.30 -6.47 4.79
CA GLU A 63 9.27 -7.45 4.28
C GLU A 63 8.65 -8.86 4.30
N VAL A 64 8.91 -9.62 3.23
CA VAL A 64 8.64 -11.06 3.19
C VAL A 64 9.90 -11.78 3.64
N LEU A 65 9.79 -12.51 4.74
CA LEU A 65 10.94 -12.90 5.54
C LEU A 65 11.62 -14.18 5.05
N GLU A 66 10.91 -15.04 4.32
CA GLU A 66 11.36 -16.41 4.04
C GLU A 66 10.93 -16.95 2.65
N PRO A 67 11.72 -17.91 2.09
CA PRO A 67 11.46 -18.52 0.78
C PRO A 67 10.38 -19.61 0.79
N GLY A 68 9.86 -19.99 1.96
CA GLY A 68 8.74 -20.90 2.07
C GLY A 68 7.49 -20.26 1.47
N ILE A 69 6.97 -20.84 0.40
CA ILE A 69 5.62 -20.51 -0.07
C ILE A 69 4.66 -21.19 0.91
N ASP A 70 3.73 -20.42 1.45
CA ASP A 70 2.61 -20.98 2.17
C ASP A 70 1.63 -21.56 1.13
N ILE A 71 1.82 -22.83 0.77
CA ILE A 71 1.09 -23.51 -0.31
C ILE A 71 -0.39 -23.62 0.04
N ASP A 72 -0.71 -23.87 1.31
CA ASP A 72 -2.06 -23.74 1.86
C ASP A 72 -2.64 -22.33 1.61
N TYR A 73 -1.85 -21.25 1.69
CA TYR A 73 -2.29 -19.87 1.39
C TYR A 73 -2.53 -19.61 -0.11
N VAL A 74 -1.71 -20.19 -0.98
CA VAL A 74 -1.80 -20.03 -2.45
C VAL A 74 -2.98 -20.81 -3.05
N ASP A 75 -3.30 -22.02 -2.57
CA ASP A 75 -4.50 -22.75 -3.01
C ASP A 75 -5.82 -22.08 -2.56
N ASN A 76 -5.75 -21.38 -1.43
CA ASN A 76 -6.87 -20.58 -0.93
C ASN A 76 -7.14 -19.29 -1.72
N ILE A 77 -6.14 -18.69 -2.39
CA ILE A 77 -6.35 -17.57 -3.34
C ILE A 77 -6.95 -18.07 -4.66
N LYS A 78 -6.60 -19.29 -5.08
CA LYS A 78 -7.04 -19.90 -6.35
C LYS A 78 -8.47 -20.44 -6.34
N ARG A 79 -8.97 -21.04 -5.24
CA ARG A 79 -10.41 -21.36 -5.12
C ARG A 79 -11.30 -20.11 -5.18
N LYS A 80 -10.80 -18.97 -4.67
CA LYS A 80 -11.49 -17.66 -4.70
C LYS A 80 -11.56 -17.02 -6.10
N SER A 81 -10.72 -17.47 -7.04
CA SER A 81 -10.70 -16.98 -8.42
C SER A 81 -11.37 -17.93 -9.43
N CYS A 82 -12.01 -19.03 -8.99
CA CYS A 82 -12.61 -20.05 -9.88
C CYS A 82 -14.14 -19.91 -10.06
N LYS A 83 -14.66 -18.68 -10.02
CA LYS A 83 -15.97 -18.34 -10.60
C LYS A 83 -15.76 -17.28 -11.67
#